data_AF-A0A142YHG5-F1
#
_entry.id   AF-A0A142YHG5-F1
#
_cell.length_a   1.000
_cell.length_b   1.000
_cell.length_c   1.000
_cell.angle_alpha   90.00
_cell.angle_beta   90.00
_cell.angle_gamma   90.00
#
_symmetry.space_group_name_H-M   'P 1'
#
loop_
_entity.id
_entity.type
_entity.pdbx_description
1 polymer ?
#
loop_
_entity_poly.entity_id
_entity_poly.type
_entity_poly.pdbx_seq_one_letter_code
_entity_poly.pdbx_strand_id
1 'polypeptide(L)'
;MNRDPFLHLLLSRRWWTYSPRTATWIEHATHGFNLFEGAAWTVFAGLVLARFIRHRRSWIEVPYALAFFTFGLTDFREAYALDSWLIVLKAINLVALFGLRGYVIRRCYPESRLF
;
A
#
# COMPACT_ATOMS: atom_id res chain seq x y z
N MET A 1 9.64 -33.49 -3.44
CA MET A 1 9.07 -32.30 -2.79
C MET A 1 10.15 -31.22 -2.80
N ASN A 2 10.33 -30.59 -3.97
CA ASN A 2 11.34 -29.54 -4.17
C ASN A 2 10.89 -28.28 -3.45
N ARG A 3 11.69 -27.82 -2.49
CA ARG A 3 11.54 -26.51 -1.86
C ARG A 3 12.44 -25.56 -2.63
N ASP A 4 11.87 -24.66 -3.42
CA ASP A 4 12.64 -23.76 -4.27
C ASP A 4 13.48 -22.81 -3.40
N PRO A 5 14.82 -22.95 -3.40
CA PRO A 5 15.68 -22.15 -2.52
C PRO A 5 15.60 -20.65 -2.85
N PHE A 6 15.25 -20.32 -4.10
CA PHE A 6 15.03 -18.95 -4.56
C PHE A 6 13.81 -18.27 -3.92
N LEU A 7 12.70 -18.99 -3.76
CA LEU A 7 11.50 -18.44 -3.12
C LEU A 7 11.78 -18.15 -1.63
N HIS A 8 12.51 -19.04 -0.96
CA HIS A 8 12.92 -18.79 0.42
C HIS A 8 13.87 -17.59 0.55
N LEU A 9 14.83 -17.43 -0.37
CA LEU A 9 15.76 -16.31 -0.35
C LEU A 9 15.06 -14.96 -0.64
N LEU A 10 14.09 -14.96 -1.56
CA LEU A 10 13.28 -13.78 -1.89
C LEU A 10 12.23 -13.45 -0.83
N LEU A 11 11.73 -14.42 -0.07
CA LEU A 11 10.69 -14.18 0.94
C LEU A 11 11.26 -13.85 2.33
N SER A 12 12.39 -14.45 2.72
CA SER A 12 12.93 -14.33 4.08
C SER A 12 14.01 -13.26 4.26
N ARG A 13 14.43 -12.55 3.20
CA ARG A 13 15.49 -11.55 3.30
C ARG A 13 14.98 -10.24 3.90
N ARG A 14 15.46 -9.94 5.11
CA ARG A 14 15.28 -8.64 5.78
C ARG A 14 16.45 -7.74 5.41
N TRP A 15 16.17 -6.63 4.72
CA TRP A 15 17.18 -5.68 4.26
C TRP A 15 17.59 -4.72 5.36
N TRP A 16 16.63 -4.31 6.18
CA TRP A 16 16.85 -3.30 7.20
C TRP A 16 15.82 -3.41 8.33
N THR A 17 16.22 -3.01 9.54
CA THR A 17 15.37 -2.91 10.73
C THR A 17 15.62 -1.59 11.41
N TYR A 18 14.55 -0.86 11.73
CA TYR A 18 14.66 0.37 12.50
C TYR A 18 14.96 0.06 13.97
N SER A 19 16.03 0.66 14.48
CA SER A 19 16.37 0.64 15.90
C SER A 19 16.56 2.09 16.37
N PRO A 20 15.69 2.63 17.24
CA PRO A 20 15.75 4.02 17.68
C PRO A 20 17.07 4.42 18.35
N ARG A 21 17.84 3.44 18.84
CA ARG A 21 19.09 3.67 19.57
C ARG A 21 20.34 3.69 18.68
N THR A 22 20.25 3.13 17.48
CA THR A 22 21.40 2.95 16.58
C THR A 22 21.14 3.54 15.19
N ALA A 23 19.97 4.17 14.99
CA ALA A 23 19.56 4.70 13.70
C ALA A 23 20.39 5.94 13.32
N THR A 24 20.83 5.95 12.08
CA THR A 24 21.39 7.12 11.40
C THR A 24 20.30 8.16 11.12
N TRP A 25 20.70 9.39 10.82
CA TRP A 25 19.73 10.45 10.47
C TRP A 25 18.90 10.10 9.22
N ILE A 26 19.49 9.39 8.25
CA ILE A 26 18.79 8.93 7.03
C ILE A 26 17.70 7.95 7.42
N GLU A 27 18.00 6.99 8.29
CA GLU A 27 17.05 5.99 8.76
C GLU A 27 15.89 6.60 9.54
N HIS A 28 16.13 7.65 10.33
CA HIS A 28 15.07 8.44 10.96
C HIS A 28 14.18 9.14 9.93
N ALA A 29 14.78 9.73 8.88
CA ALA A 29 14.03 10.38 7.81
C ALA A 29 13.19 9.36 7.02
N THR A 30 13.76 8.21 6.65
CA THR A 30 13.04 7.12 5.96
C THR A 30 11.91 6.54 6.83
N HIS A 31 12.14 6.36 8.13
CA HIS A 31 11.10 5.94 9.07
C HIS A 31 9.94 6.94 9.09
N GLY A 32 10.23 8.23 9.27
CA GLY A 32 9.21 9.28 9.29
C GLY A 32 8.46 9.42 7.97
N PHE A 33 9.16 9.31 6.85
CA PHE A 33 8.56 9.35 5.51
C PHE A 33 7.59 8.19 5.29
N ASN A 34 7.98 6.96 5.63
CA ASN A 34 7.11 5.79 5.51
C ASN A 34 5.87 5.87 6.41
N LEU A 35 6.00 6.43 7.63
CA LEU A 35 4.85 6.70 8.49
C LEU A 35 3.89 7.73 7.88
N PHE A 36 4.44 8.78 7.28
CA PHE A 36 3.65 9.81 6.60
C PHE A 36 2.92 9.23 5.38
N GLU A 37 3.61 8.46 4.53
CA GLU A 37 2.99 7.76 3.40
C GLU A 37 1.87 6.84 3.87
N GLY A 38 2.12 5.99 4.87
CA GLY A 38 1.11 5.09 5.43
C GLY A 38 -0.13 5.82 5.94
N ALA A 39 0.05 6.97 6.59
CA ALA A 39 -1.05 7.83 7.02
C ALA A 39 -1.83 8.41 5.83
N ALA A 40 -1.14 8.94 4.82
CA ALA A 40 -1.76 9.48 3.61
C ALA A 40 -2.63 8.45 2.89
N TRP A 41 -2.13 7.22 2.70
CA TRP A 41 -2.91 6.14 2.08
C TRP A 41 -4.11 5.72 2.92
N THR A 42 -3.97 5.69 4.25
CA THR A 42 -5.08 5.41 5.16
C THR A 42 -6.17 6.48 5.07
N VAL A 43 -5.79 7.76 4.95
CA VAL A 43 -6.73 8.86 4.70
C VAL A 43 -7.44 8.67 3.36
N PHE A 44 -6.73 8.31 2.29
CA PHE A 44 -7.37 8.02 1.00
C PHE A 44 -8.33 6.82 1.06
N ALA A 45 -7.97 5.76 1.78
CA ALA A 45 -8.87 4.63 2.04
C ALA A 45 -10.16 5.11 2.76
N GLY A 46 -10.01 5.94 3.79
CA GLY A 46 -11.12 6.55 4.52
C GLY A 46 -12.01 7.42 3.63
N LEU A 47 -11.43 8.22 2.74
CA LEU A 47 -12.18 9.07 1.79
C LEU A 47 -12.96 8.24 0.76
N VAL A 48 -12.35 7.18 0.20
CA VAL A 48 -13.03 6.25 -0.71
C VAL A 48 -14.18 5.54 0.01
N LEU A 49 -13.96 5.07 1.24
CA LEU A 49 -14.99 4.42 2.02
C LEU A 49 -16.12 5.38 2.42
N ALA A 50 -15.80 6.60 2.84
CA ALA A 50 -16.78 7.64 3.15
C ALA A 50 -17.64 7.98 1.92
N ARG A 51 -17.03 8.05 0.74
CA ARG A 51 -17.75 8.22 -0.53
C ARG A 51 -18.67 7.03 -0.82
N PHE A 52 -18.20 5.80 -0.61
CA PHE A 52 -19.02 4.60 -0.75
C PHE A 52 -20.21 4.60 0.21
N ILE A 53 -20.02 4.97 1.49
CA ILE A 53 -21.11 5.02 2.47
C ILE A 53 -22.15 6.07 2.09
N ARG A 54 -21.72 7.23 1.59
CA ARG A 54 -22.61 8.35 1.24
C ARG A 54 -23.39 8.13 -0.05
N HIS A 55 -22.82 7.45 -1.04
CA HIS A 55 -23.45 7.29 -2.36
C HIS A 55 -23.89 5.87 -2.68
N ARG A 56 -23.30 4.84 -2.04
CA ARG A 56 -23.54 3.40 -2.22
C ARG A 56 -23.62 2.94 -3.68
N ARG A 57 -23.01 3.68 -4.60
CA ARG A 57 -23.26 3.56 -6.04
C ARG A 57 -22.53 2.37 -6.66
N SER A 58 -21.40 1.96 -6.08
CA SER A 58 -20.57 0.88 -6.61
C SER A 58 -19.84 0.12 -5.52
N TRP A 59 -20.12 -1.18 -5.41
CA TRP A 59 -19.43 -2.09 -4.50
C TRP A 59 -17.93 -2.25 -4.80
N ILE A 60 -17.45 -1.82 -5.97
CA ILE A 60 -16.02 -1.79 -6.33
C ILE A 60 -15.23 -0.77 -5.48
N GLU A 61 -15.91 0.22 -4.88
CA GLU A 61 -15.23 1.17 -3.99
C GLU A 61 -14.72 0.50 -2.70
N VAL A 62 -15.32 -0.61 -2.27
CA VAL A 62 -14.87 -1.39 -1.10
C VAL A 62 -13.50 -2.05 -1.33
N PRO A 63 -13.29 -2.89 -2.36
CA PRO A 63 -11.96 -3.43 -2.64
C PRO A 63 -10.95 -2.32 -3.00
N TYR A 64 -11.39 -1.19 -3.54
CA TYR A 64 -10.52 -0.04 -3.80
C TYR A 64 -10.05 0.66 -2.51
N ALA A 65 -10.96 0.89 -1.55
CA ALA A 65 -10.61 1.39 -0.23
C ALA A 65 -9.70 0.40 0.52
N LEU A 66 -10.00 -0.90 0.44
CA LEU A 66 -9.17 -1.94 1.02
C LEU A 66 -7.76 -1.96 0.42
N ALA A 67 -7.62 -1.80 -0.90
CA ALA A 67 -6.31 -1.74 -1.55
C ALA A 67 -5.49 -0.53 -1.09
N PHE A 68 -6.11 0.63 -0.85
CA PHE A 68 -5.41 1.78 -0.25
C PHE A 68 -5.01 1.51 1.20
N PHE A 69 -5.90 0.89 1.97
CA PHE A 69 -5.63 0.58 3.36
C PHE A 69 -4.50 -0.45 3.52
N THR A 70 -4.50 -1.51 2.71
CA THR A 70 -3.44 -2.52 2.73
C THR A 70 -2.11 -1.95 2.25
N PHE A 71 -2.12 -1.00 1.30
CA PHE A 71 -0.92 -0.27 0.89
C PHE A 71 -0.38 0.62 2.02
N GLY A 72 -1.24 1.36 2.71
CA GLY A 72 -0.84 2.14 3.89
C GLY A 72 -0.29 1.25 5.02
N LEU A 73 -0.88 0.07 5.22
CA LEU A 73 -0.38 -0.89 6.21
C LEU A 73 0.99 -1.45 5.85
N THR A 74 1.29 -1.66 4.56
CA THR A 74 2.65 -2.04 4.12
C THR A 74 3.65 -0.93 4.41
N ASP A 75 3.29 0.35 4.22
CA ASP A 75 4.19 1.48 4.51
C ASP A 75 4.46 1.62 6.00
N PHE A 76 3.44 1.45 6.85
CA PHE A 76 3.63 1.39 8.30
C PHE A 76 4.58 0.25 8.69
N ARG A 77 4.48 -0.92 8.03
CA ARG A 77 5.38 -2.03 8.30
C ARG A 77 6.82 -1.75 7.83
N GLU A 78 6.98 -1.14 6.66
CA GLU A 78 8.25 -0.70 6.09
C GLU A 78 8.96 0.35 6.96
N ALA A 79 8.20 1.16 7.71
CA ALA A 79 8.78 2.08 8.68
C ALA A 79 9.61 1.34 9.74
N TYR A 80 9.24 0.10 10.12
CA TYR A 80 9.95 -0.67 11.15
C TYR A 80 10.92 -1.72 10.60
N ALA A 81 10.55 -2.39 9.50
CA ALA A 81 11.44 -3.34 8.85
C ALA A 81 11.12 -3.45 7.37
N LEU A 82 12.17 -3.46 6.54
CA LEU A 82 12.07 -3.69 5.12
C LEU A 82 12.37 -5.16 4.82
N ASP A 83 11.31 -5.96 4.62
CA ASP A 83 11.42 -7.35 4.21
C ASP A 83 11.13 -7.47 2.69
N SER A 84 11.87 -8.31 1.96
CA SER A 84 11.66 -8.47 0.50
C SER A 84 10.23 -8.87 0.11
N TRP A 85 9.55 -9.67 0.94
CA TRP A 85 8.17 -10.07 0.66
C TRP A 85 7.18 -8.88 0.74
N LEU A 86 7.46 -7.88 1.59
CA LEU A 86 6.66 -6.66 1.68
C LEU A 86 6.73 -5.87 0.39
N ILE A 87 7.92 -5.80 -0.24
CA ILE A 87 8.10 -5.14 -1.53
C ILE A 87 7.24 -5.80 -2.61
N VAL A 88 7.21 -7.14 -2.65
CA VAL A 88 6.36 -7.89 -3.59
C VAL A 88 4.89 -7.63 -3.31
N LEU A 89 4.47 -7.64 -2.04
CA LEU A 89 3.08 -7.38 -1.67
C LEU A 89 2.66 -5.94 -2.02
N LYS A 90 3.53 -4.96 -1.76
CA LYS A 90 3.34 -3.55 -2.11
C LYS A 90 3.24 -3.37 -3.63
N ALA A 91 4.08 -4.05 -4.41
CA ALA A 91 3.99 -4.05 -5.86
C ALA A 91 2.66 -4.64 -6.37
N ILE A 92 2.21 -5.76 -5.81
CA ILE A 92 0.92 -6.36 -6.15
C ILE A 92 -0.24 -5.41 -5.79
N ASN A 93 -0.22 -4.80 -4.60
CA ASN A 93 -1.22 -3.81 -4.19
C ASN A 93 -1.20 -2.59 -5.13
N LEU A 94 -0.03 -2.13 -5.55
CA LEU A 94 0.10 -1.00 -6.47
C LEU A 94 -0.56 -1.32 -7.82
N VAL A 95 -0.29 -2.51 -8.38
CA VAL A 95 -0.92 -2.96 -9.63
C VAL A 95 -2.44 -3.05 -9.46
N ALA A 96 -2.91 -3.59 -8.32
CA ALA A 96 -4.33 -3.63 -8.00
C ALA A 96 -4.95 -2.23 -7.90
N LEU A 97 -4.28 -1.27 -7.25
CA LEU A 97 -4.71 0.12 -7.14
C LEU A 97 -4.79 0.80 -8.51
N PHE A 98 -3.79 0.62 -9.37
CA PHE A 98 -3.81 1.17 -10.73
C PHE A 98 -4.95 0.56 -11.56
N GLY A 99 -5.16 -0.76 -11.48
CA GLY A 99 -6.25 -1.45 -12.15
C GLY A 99 -7.62 -0.97 -11.66
N LEU A 100 -7.81 -0.91 -10.34
CA LEU A 100 -9.05 -0.46 -9.71
C LEU A 100 -9.33 1.01 -9.98
N ARG A 101 -8.31 1.87 -9.93
CA ARG A 101 -8.43 3.29 -10.32
C ARG A 101 -8.91 3.42 -11.76
N GLY A 102 -8.28 2.70 -12.69
CA GLY A 102 -8.66 2.68 -14.10
C GLY A 102 -10.10 2.20 -14.29
N TYR A 103 -10.50 1.16 -13.56
CA TYR A 103 -11.86 0.61 -13.61
C TYR A 103 -12.89 1.60 -13.04
N VAL A 104 -12.67 2.16 -11.85
CA VAL A 104 -13.58 3.10 -11.19
C VAL A 104 -13.77 4.36 -12.04
N ILE A 105 -12.70 4.93 -12.61
CA ILE A 105 -12.81 6.09 -13.51
C ILE A 105 -13.59 5.72 -14.78
N ARG A 106 -13.26 4.60 -15.44
CA ARG A 106 -13.92 4.21 -16.70
C ARG A 106 -15.38 3.81 -16.55
N ARG A 107 -15.76 3.16 -15.45
CA ARG A 107 -17.09 2.55 -15.26
C ARG A 107 -18.01 3.33 -14.34
N CYS A 108 -17.49 3.97 -13.29
CA CYS A 108 -18.32 4.65 -12.29
C CYS A 108 -18.37 6.18 -12.47
N TYR A 109 -17.33 6.78 -13.06
CA TYR A 109 -17.26 8.23 -13.26
C TYR A 109 -16.67 8.61 -14.64
N PRO A 110 -17.36 8.27 -15.75
CA PRO A 110 -16.87 8.59 -17.09
C PRO A 110 -16.74 10.11 -17.33
N GLU A 111 -17.52 10.93 -16.64
CA GLU A 111 -17.50 12.40 -16.76
C GLU A 111 -16.41 13.10 -15.94
N SER A 112 -15.71 12.40 -15.04
CA SER A 112 -14.63 13.00 -14.24
C SER A 112 -13.26 12.96 -14.95
N ARG A 113 -13.24 12.73 -16.27
CA ARG A 113 -12.04 13.02 -17.08
C ARG A 113 -11.90 14.53 -17.14
N LEU A 114 -11.19 15.09 -16.16
CA LEU A 114 -10.68 16.45 -16.29
C LEU A 114 -9.75 16.46 -17.52
N PHE A 115 -10.17 17.24 -18.52
CA PHE A 115 -9.36 17.68 -19.65
C PHE A 115 -8.11 18.41 -19.16
#